data_AF-A0A1B6G7D9-F1
#
_entry.id   AF-A0A1B6G7D9-F1
#
_cell.length_a   1.000
_cell.length_b   1.000
_cell.length_c   1.000
_cell.angle_alpha   90.00
_cell.angle_beta   90.00
_cell.angle_gamma   90.00
#
_symmetry.space_group_name_H-M   'P 1'
#
loop_
_entity.id
_entity.type
_entity.pdbx_description
1 polymer ?
#
loop_
_entity_poly.entity_id
_entity_poly.type
_entity_poly.pdbx_seq_one_letter_code
_entity_poly.pdbx_strand_id
1 'polypeptide(L)'
;IFVKLLEYDNIEGMILLSELSRRRIRSVNKLIRVGKTEPAVVIRVDHEKGYIDLSKRRVSPEDVDKCTEQFSKAKAVNLILRHVAEVLKYTDSRQLEELYEKTAWYFEEHYKKPKSSSYDFFKQAATEPSVLDECGLD
;
A
#
# COMPACT_ATOMS: atom_id res chain seq x y z
N ILE A 1 -16.38 -0.33 -12.59
CA ILE A 1 -15.05 0.00 -13.16
C ILE A 1 -14.05 -0.84 -12.42
N PHE A 2 -13.23 -1.61 -13.14
CA PHE A 2 -12.20 -2.45 -12.52
C PHE A 2 -10.93 -1.63 -12.29
N VAL A 3 -10.32 -1.84 -11.14
CA VAL A 3 -9.06 -1.21 -10.71
C VAL A 3 -8.18 -2.26 -10.03
N LYS A 4 -6.89 -1.97 -9.90
CA LYS A 4 -5.94 -2.84 -9.18
C LYS A 4 -5.43 -2.10 -7.95
N LEU A 5 -5.41 -2.79 -6.81
CA LEU A 5 -4.90 -2.25 -5.55
C LEU A 5 -3.39 -2.49 -5.50
N LEU A 6 -2.61 -1.43 -5.73
CA LEU A 6 -1.15 -1.52 -5.78
C LEU A 6 -0.53 -1.87 -4.42
N GLU A 7 -1.25 -1.60 -3.33
CA GLU A 7 -0.81 -1.86 -1.95
C GLU A 7 -0.97 -3.33 -1.55
N TYR A 8 -1.81 -4.09 -2.26
CA TYR A 8 -2.15 -5.47 -1.94
C TYR A 8 -1.92 -6.34 -3.17
N ASP A 9 -0.67 -6.44 -3.62
CA ASP A 9 -0.24 -7.31 -4.73
C ASP A 9 -1.12 -7.25 -6.00
N ASN A 10 -1.60 -6.05 -6.34
CA ASN A 10 -2.44 -5.82 -7.53
C ASN A 10 -3.78 -6.58 -7.53
N ILE A 11 -4.32 -6.93 -6.36
CA ILE A 11 -5.66 -7.51 -6.24
C ILE A 11 -6.69 -6.62 -6.95
N GLU A 12 -7.66 -7.25 -7.59
CA GLU A 12 -8.70 -6.56 -8.34
C GLU A 12 -9.78 -5.98 -7.41
N GLY A 13 -10.16 -4.73 -7.69
CA GLY A 13 -11.26 -4.04 -7.03
C GLY A 13 -12.24 -3.47 -8.04
N MET A 14 -13.47 -3.22 -7.60
CA MET A 14 -14.51 -2.60 -8.42
C MET A 14 -14.97 -1.27 -7.80
N ILE A 15 -14.97 -0.22 -8.60
CA ILE A 15 -15.66 1.04 -8.28
C ILE A 15 -17.01 1.07 -9.00
N LEU A 16 -18.11 1.20 -8.24
CA LEU A 16 -19.45 1.39 -8.79
C LEU A 16 -19.58 2.79 -9.42
N LEU A 17 -20.36 2.90 -10.50
CA LEU A 17 -20.60 4.20 -11.16
C LEU A 17 -21.23 5.23 -10.21
N SER A 18 -22.09 4.79 -9.30
CA SER A 18 -22.70 5.62 -8.25
C SER A 18 -21.71 6.13 -7.20
N GLU A 19 -20.55 5.47 -7.07
CA GLU A 19 -19.51 5.78 -6.09
C GLU A 19 -18.32 6.53 -6.71
N LEU A 20 -18.46 7.00 -7.95
CA LEU A 20 -17.41 7.78 -8.65
C LEU A 20 -17.40 9.27 -8.32
N SER A 21 -18.57 9.88 -8.19
CA SER A 21 -18.68 11.33 -8.00
C SER A 21 -19.92 11.69 -7.20
N ARG A 22 -19.83 12.80 -6.45
CA ARG A 22 -20.97 13.39 -5.75
C ARG A 22 -21.92 14.15 -6.70
N ARG A 23 -21.45 14.52 -7.90
CA ARG A 23 -22.20 15.33 -8.88
C ARG A 23 -22.55 14.50 -10.12
N ARG A 24 -23.56 14.94 -10.87
CA ARG A 24 -23.96 14.28 -12.13
C ARG A 24 -22.80 14.30 -13.13
N ILE A 25 -22.46 13.13 -13.65
CA ILE A 25 -21.35 12.94 -14.58
C ILE A 25 -21.84 12.95 -16.03
N ARG A 26 -21.12 13.67 -16.91
CA ARG A 26 -21.37 13.64 -18.37
C ARG A 26 -20.60 12.54 -19.08
N SER A 27 -19.38 12.25 -18.62
CA SER A 27 -18.51 11.20 -19.19
C SER A 27 -17.56 10.66 -18.12
N VAL A 28 -17.46 9.33 -18.04
CA VAL A 28 -16.61 8.61 -17.08
C VAL A 28 -15.12 8.81 -17.39
N ASN A 29 -14.73 8.86 -18.67
CA ASN A 29 -13.34 9.00 -19.11
C ASN A 29 -12.70 10.34 -18.69
N LYS A 30 -13.52 11.33 -18.33
CA LYS A 30 -13.01 12.61 -17.80
C LYS A 30 -12.60 12.50 -16.33
N LEU A 31 -13.26 11.64 -15.56
CA LEU A 31 -13.05 11.46 -14.12
C LEU A 31 -12.00 10.41 -13.80
N ILE A 32 -11.92 9.36 -14.63
CA ILE A 32 -10.96 8.28 -14.47
C ILE A 32 -10.26 8.06 -15.81
N ARG A 33 -8.94 8.03 -15.75
CA ARG A 33 -8.07 7.69 -16.88
C ARG A 33 -7.34 6.40 -16.55
N VAL A 34 -7.27 5.50 -17.52
CA VAL A 34 -6.48 4.27 -17.43
C VAL A 34 -5.02 4.65 -17.21
N GLY A 35 -4.34 3.96 -16.29
CA GLY A 35 -2.94 4.18 -15.96
C GLY A 35 -2.68 5.27 -14.91
N LYS A 36 -3.72 5.97 -14.42
CA LYS A 36 -3.57 6.93 -13.33
C LYS A 36 -3.91 6.27 -11.99
N THR A 37 -3.06 6.45 -10.99
CA THR A 37 -3.30 6.06 -9.60
C THR A 37 -4.16 7.11 -8.91
N GLU A 38 -5.24 6.67 -8.28
CA GLU A 38 -6.20 7.53 -7.59
C GLU A 38 -6.57 6.88 -6.24
N PRO A 39 -6.59 7.64 -5.14
CA PRO A 39 -6.99 7.11 -3.84
C PRO A 39 -8.49 6.82 -3.82
N ALA A 40 -8.87 5.73 -3.18
CA ALA A 40 -10.25 5.29 -2.99
C ALA A 40 -10.41 4.67 -1.60
N VAL A 41 -11.64 4.68 -1.09
CA VAL A 41 -11.99 4.05 0.20
C VAL A 41 -12.68 2.73 -0.06
N VAL A 42 -12.30 1.69 0.69
CA VAL A 42 -12.97 0.39 0.68
C VAL A 42 -14.33 0.53 1.38
N ILE A 43 -15.39 0.09 0.70
CA ILE A 43 -16.76 0.09 1.23
C ILE A 43 -17.12 -1.29 1.77
N ARG A 44 -16.81 -2.32 0.99
CA ARG A 44 -17.21 -3.70 1.25
C ARG A 44 -16.15 -4.64 0.71
N VAL A 45 -15.88 -5.70 1.47
CA VAL A 45 -15.04 -6.82 1.06
C VAL A 45 -15.90 -8.08 1.13
N ASP A 46 -15.95 -8.81 0.03
CA ASP A 46 -16.59 -10.12 -0.07
C ASP A 46 -15.48 -11.17 -0.19
N HIS A 47 -15.20 -11.86 0.92
CA HIS A 47 -14.11 -12.84 1.00
C HIS A 47 -14.44 -14.14 0.25
N GLU A 48 -15.72 -14.47 0.06
CA GLU A 48 -16.12 -15.70 -0.63
C GLU A 48 -15.95 -15.55 -2.14
N LYS A 49 -16.28 -14.38 -2.68
CA LYS A 49 -16.20 -14.09 -4.11
C LYS A 49 -14.93 -13.34 -4.52
N GLY A 50 -14.16 -12.85 -3.56
CA GLY A 50 -12.97 -12.03 -3.80
C GLY A 50 -13.27 -10.65 -4.36
N TYR A 51 -14.48 -10.11 -4.15
CA TYR A 51 -14.85 -8.79 -4.63
C TYR A 51 -14.58 -7.71 -3.59
N ILE A 52 -13.93 -6.64 -4.02
CA ILE A 52 -13.67 -5.45 -3.20
C ILE A 52 -14.38 -4.27 -3.83
N ASP A 53 -15.40 -3.74 -3.15
CA ASP A 53 -16.11 -2.54 -3.59
C ASP A 53 -15.43 -1.28 -3.05
N LEU A 54 -15.12 -0.36 -3.95
CA LEU A 54 -14.39 0.86 -3.69
C LEU A 54 -15.26 2.10 -3.98
N SER A 55 -15.05 3.17 -3.21
CA SER A 55 -15.66 4.49 -3.43
C SER A 55 -14.62 5.58 -3.56
N LYS A 56 -14.74 6.37 -4.63
CA LYS A 56 -14.04 7.65 -4.76
C LYS A 56 -14.86 8.80 -4.18
N ARG A 57 -16.19 8.66 -4.16
CA ARG A 57 -17.13 9.68 -3.68
C ARG A 57 -16.96 10.00 -2.20
N ARG A 58 -16.62 9.00 -1.38
CA ARG A 58 -16.51 9.10 0.07
C ARG A 58 -15.17 9.61 0.57
N VAL A 59 -14.16 9.73 -0.31
CA VAL A 59 -12.82 10.20 0.04
C VAL A 59 -12.85 11.70 0.32
N SER A 60 -12.34 12.11 1.48
CA SER A 60 -12.13 13.52 1.83
C SER A 60 -10.75 13.98 1.34
N PRO A 61 -10.55 15.29 1.07
CA PRO A 61 -9.22 15.79 0.67
C PRO A 61 -8.14 15.45 1.71
N GLU A 62 -8.47 15.53 3.01
CA GLU A 62 -7.53 15.16 4.08
C GLU A 62 -7.13 13.68 4.03
N ASP A 63 -8.04 12.80 3.61
CA ASP A 63 -7.76 11.36 3.46
C ASP A 63 -6.90 11.10 2.22
N VAL A 64 -7.08 11.90 1.16
CA VAL A 64 -6.23 11.85 -0.04
C VAL A 64 -4.78 12.15 0.32
N ASP A 65 -4.54 13.25 1.03
CA ASP A 65 -3.18 13.64 1.43
C ASP A 65 -2.53 12.59 2.33
N LYS A 66 -3.25 12.10 3.35
CA LYS A 66 -2.76 11.04 4.24
C LYS A 66 -2.44 9.75 3.49
N CYS A 67 -3.34 9.29 2.62
CA CYS A 67 -3.15 8.08 1.82
C CYS A 67 -1.97 8.24 0.86
N THR A 68 -1.81 9.41 0.23
CA THR A 68 -0.69 9.68 -0.69
C THR A 68 0.65 9.67 0.04
N GLU A 69 0.71 10.26 1.24
CA GLU A 69 1.92 10.25 2.07
C GLU A 69 2.27 8.83 2.52
N GLN A 70 1.29 8.09 3.05
CA GLN A 70 1.47 6.72 3.51
C GLN A 70 1.90 5.78 2.37
N PHE A 71 1.25 5.90 1.21
CA PHE A 71 1.62 5.14 0.01
C PHE A 71 3.05 5.46 -0.45
N SER A 72 3.48 6.72 -0.38
CA SER A 72 4.84 7.10 -0.76
C SER A 72 5.89 6.49 0.16
N LYS A 73 5.63 6.50 1.48
CA LYS A 73 6.49 5.85 2.50
C LYS A 73 6.56 4.34 2.30
N ALA A 74 5.41 3.68 2.18
CA ALA A 74 5.33 2.23 1.96
C ALA A 74 6.01 1.81 0.64
N LYS A 75 5.83 2.60 -0.43
CA LYS A 75 6.48 2.36 -1.72
C LYS A 75 8.01 2.45 -1.62
N ALA A 76 8.54 3.40 -0.84
CA ALA A 76 9.97 3.51 -0.61
C ALA A 76 10.52 2.28 0.13
N VAL A 77 9.82 1.83 1.18
CA VAL A 77 10.18 0.60 1.92
C VAL A 77 10.14 -0.62 1.00
N ASN A 78 9.07 -0.80 0.23
CA ASN A 78 8.95 -1.91 -0.71
C ASN A 78 10.04 -1.88 -1.79
N LEU A 79 10.48 -0.70 -2.24
CA LEU A 79 11.60 -0.58 -3.18
C LEU A 79 12.93 -1.02 -2.55
N ILE A 80 13.18 -0.63 -1.30
CA ILE A 80 14.37 -1.05 -0.56
C ILE A 80 14.39 -2.57 -0.40
N LEU A 81 13.29 -3.15 0.09
CA LEU A 81 13.19 -4.59 0.31
C LEU A 81 13.28 -5.39 -0.99
N ARG A 82 12.68 -4.92 -2.08
CA ARG A 82 12.85 -5.53 -3.40
C ARG A 82 14.29 -5.46 -3.90
N HIS A 83 14.98 -4.35 -3.66
CA HIS A 83 16.38 -4.22 -4.04
C HIS A 83 17.27 -5.16 -3.21
N VAL A 84 17.03 -5.25 -1.90
CA VAL A 84 17.72 -6.21 -1.02
C VAL A 84 17.47 -7.64 -1.49
N ALA A 85 16.23 -7.99 -1.81
CA ALA A 85 15.89 -9.31 -2.35
C ALA A 85 16.62 -9.60 -3.67
N GLU A 86 16.79 -8.62 -4.55
CA GLU A 86 17.58 -8.76 -5.79
C GLU A 86 19.06 -8.99 -5.50
N VAL A 87 19.65 -8.24 -4.56
CA VAL A 87 21.05 -8.38 -4.14
C VAL A 87 21.32 -9.75 -3.50
N LEU A 88 20.40 -10.21 -2.65
CA LEU A 88 20.45 -11.53 -2.01
C LEU A 88 20.03 -12.66 -2.96
N LYS A 89 19.65 -12.34 -4.19
CA LYS A 89 19.23 -13.28 -5.25
C LYS A 89 18.04 -14.15 -4.85
N TYR A 90 17.08 -13.57 -4.14
CA TYR A 90 15.82 -14.25 -3.86
C TYR A 90 15.06 -14.47 -5.17
N THR A 91 14.69 -15.72 -5.42
CA THR A 91 13.98 -16.13 -6.64
C THR A 91 12.51 -16.43 -6.37
N ASP A 92 12.15 -16.64 -5.11
CA ASP A 92 10.81 -17.06 -4.69
C ASP A 92 10.07 -15.96 -3.95
N SER A 93 8.77 -15.81 -4.23
CA SER A 93 7.90 -14.85 -3.56
C SER A 93 7.83 -15.08 -2.04
N ARG A 94 8.02 -16.33 -1.58
CA ARG A 94 8.01 -16.67 -0.14
C ARG A 94 9.20 -16.07 0.60
N GLN A 95 10.39 -16.05 -0.02
CA GLN A 95 11.57 -15.44 0.61
C GLN A 95 11.41 -13.93 0.76
N LEU A 96 10.75 -13.31 -0.21
CA LEU A 96 10.41 -11.90 -0.13
C LEU A 96 9.36 -11.64 0.98
N GLU A 97 8.34 -12.50 1.08
CA GLU A 97 7.31 -12.43 2.14
C GLU A 97 7.92 -12.61 3.53
N GLU A 98 8.82 -13.58 3.73
CA GLU A 98 9.57 -13.77 4.98
C GLU A 98 10.41 -12.53 5.34
N LEU A 99 11.01 -11.87 4.34
CA LEU A 99 11.73 -10.61 4.53
C LEU A 99 10.78 -9.49 4.98
N TYR A 100 9.57 -9.39 4.42
CA TYR A 100 8.55 -8.44 4.87
C TYR A 100 8.11 -8.71 6.30
N GLU A 101 7.86 -9.97 6.65
CA GLU A 101 7.49 -10.40 8.00
C GLU A 101 8.53 -10.01 9.04
N LYS A 102 9.82 -10.31 8.77
CA LYS A 102 10.92 -10.02 9.70
C LYS A 102 11.26 -8.54 9.81
N THR A 103 10.92 -7.73 8.82
CA THR A 103 11.31 -6.31 8.77
C THR A 103 10.12 -5.37 8.87
N ALA A 104 9.46 -5.06 7.75
CA ALA A 104 8.44 -4.04 7.67
C ALA A 104 7.23 -4.35 8.56
N TRP A 105 6.70 -5.58 8.50
CA TRP A 105 5.54 -5.97 9.31
C TRP A 105 5.91 -6.16 10.78
N TYR A 106 7.12 -6.64 11.08
CA TYR A 106 7.64 -6.68 12.45
C TYR A 106 7.60 -5.29 13.10
N PHE A 107 8.16 -4.26 12.44
CA PHE A 107 8.17 -2.91 12.99
C PHE A 107 6.76 -2.31 13.09
N GLU A 108 5.88 -2.55 12.12
CA GLU A 108 4.51 -2.04 12.15
C GLU A 108 3.66 -2.69 13.26
N GLU A 109 3.86 -3.98 13.52
CA GLU A 109 3.13 -4.73 14.55
C GLU A 109 3.69 -4.50 15.96
N HIS A 110 5.02 -4.46 16.12
CA HIS A 110 5.66 -4.26 17.42
C HIS A 110 5.53 -2.83 17.93
N TYR A 111 5.61 -1.84 17.04
CA TYR A 111 5.66 -0.44 17.48
C TYR A 111 4.29 0.25 17.48
N LYS A 112 3.22 -0.37 16.93
CA LYS A 112 1.77 0.00 16.96
C LYS A 112 1.44 1.49 17.20
N LYS A 113 2.26 2.41 16.69
CA LYS A 113 2.09 3.84 16.82
C LYS A 113 1.48 4.33 15.52
N PRO A 114 0.37 5.08 15.55
CA PRO A 114 -0.31 5.57 14.35
C PRO A 114 0.51 6.55 13.50
N LYS A 115 1.78 6.81 13.87
CA LYS A 115 2.69 7.77 13.24
C LYS A 115 4.09 7.23 12.93
N SER A 116 4.43 6.00 13.32
CA SER A 116 5.74 5.42 13.04
C SER A 116 5.55 4.40 11.92
N SER A 117 5.75 4.86 10.68
CA SER A 117 5.75 3.95 9.54
C SER A 117 7.03 3.14 9.57
N SER A 118 7.00 1.91 9.05
CA SER A 118 8.20 1.13 8.72
C SER A 118 9.30 2.01 8.08
N TYR A 119 8.92 2.96 7.23
CA TYR A 119 9.83 3.95 6.63
C TYR A 119 10.71 4.73 7.63
N ASP A 120 10.17 5.14 8.77
CA ASP A 120 10.92 5.91 9.77
C ASP A 120 12.03 5.06 10.41
N PHE A 121 11.78 3.76 10.61
CA PHE A 121 12.78 2.80 11.09
C PHE A 121 13.87 2.56 10.06
N PHE A 122 13.52 2.36 8.78
CA PHE A 122 14.51 2.25 7.70
C PHE A 122 15.35 3.53 7.54
N LYS A 123 14.73 4.70 7.75
CA LYS A 123 15.45 5.98 7.74
C LYS A 123 16.40 6.11 8.93
N GLN A 124 15.98 5.70 10.13
CA GLN A 124 16.85 5.69 11.31
C GLN A 124 17.99 4.68 11.14
N ALA A 125 17.72 3.51 10.58
CA ALA A 125 18.72 2.48 10.29
C ALA A 125 19.86 2.97 9.38
N ALA A 126 19.58 3.92 8.48
CA ALA A 126 20.62 4.55 7.66
C ALA A 126 21.62 5.39 8.48
N THR A 127 21.24 5.84 9.68
CA THR A 127 22.09 6.60 10.60
C THR A 127 22.63 5.73 11.74
N GLU A 128 21.79 4.82 12.25
CA GLU A 128 22.08 3.92 13.35
C GLU A 128 21.69 2.49 12.96
N PRO A 129 22.65 1.68 12.46
CA PRO A 129 22.35 0.35 11.94
C PRO A 129 21.81 -0.62 13.00
N SER A 130 22.05 -0.33 14.29
CA SER A 130 21.61 -1.15 15.43
C SER A 130 20.09 -1.32 15.54
N VAL A 131 19.31 -0.44 14.91
CA VAL A 131 17.84 -0.54 14.87
C VAL A 131 17.36 -1.81 14.14
N LEU A 132 18.16 -2.31 13.19
CA LEU A 132 17.82 -3.52 12.42
C LEU A 132 18.32 -4.81 13.08
N ASP A 133 19.17 -4.73 14.12
CA ASP A 133 19.67 -5.92 14.83
C ASP A 133 18.53 -6.70 15.50
N GLU A 134 17.44 -6.01 15.86
CA GLU A 134 16.22 -6.62 16.41
C GLU A 134 15.49 -7.53 15.41
N CYS A 135 15.70 -7.34 14.10
CA CYS A 135 15.02 -8.10 13.05
C CYS A 135 15.62 -9.51 12.82
N GLY A 136 16.75 -9.85 13.46
CA GLY A 136 17.37 -11.18 13.33
C GLY A 136 17.62 -11.59 11.87
N LEU A 137 18.10 -10.65 11.07
CA LEU A 137 18.45 -10.86 9.66
C LEU A 137 19.84 -11.52 9.60
N ASP A 138 19.95 -12.65 8.88
CA ASP A 138 21.21 -13.36 8.59
C ASP A 138 22.07 -12.64 7.54
#